data_AF-A0ABD2Y4N3-F1
#
_entry.id   AF-A0ABD2Y4N3-F1
#
_cell.length_a   1.000
_cell.length_b   1.000
_cell.length_c   1.000
_cell.angle_alpha   90.00
_cell.angle_beta   90.00
_cell.angle_gamma   90.00
#
_symmetry.space_group_name_H-M   'P 1'
#
loop_
_entity.id
_entity.type
_entity.pdbx_description
1 polymer ?
#
loop_
_entity_poly.entity_id
_entity_poly.type
_entity_poly.pdbx_seq_one_letter_code
_entity_poly.pdbx_strand_id
1 'polypeptide(L)'
;MIPTLLTATSVFIIAFIAAPPVDIDGIHEPIFGSLLYKKNVISGSIIPTSIAIGFHFYPIWETASVDEWLYNGGPYELIVLHFLLGVACYMGHEWELSFCLGMGPWIAVAY
;
A
#
# COMPACT_ATOMS: atom_id res chain seq x y z
N MET A 1 3.80 7.67 11.83
CA MET A 1 4.51 6.38 11.76
C MET A 1 3.65 5.21 12.22
N ILE A 2 3.35 5.04 13.52
CA ILE A 2 2.76 3.79 14.05
C ILE A 2 1.40 3.45 13.40
N PRO A 3 0.37 4.33 13.42
CA PRO A 3 -0.94 3.95 12.87
C PRO A 3 -0.89 3.70 11.36
N THR A 4 -0.09 4.49 10.64
CA THR A 4 0.00 4.41 9.18
C THR A 4 0.70 3.14 8.72
N LEU A 5 1.80 2.74 9.38
CA LEU A 5 2.49 1.49 9.08
C LEU A 5 1.68 0.25 9.47
N LEU A 6 0.94 0.30 10.60
CA LEU A 6 0.06 -0.80 10.98
C LEU A 6 -1.08 -0.99 9.97
N THR A 7 -1.72 0.10 9.53
CA THR A 7 -2.75 0.06 8.47
C THR A 7 -2.17 -0.50 7.17
N ALA A 8 -1.04 0.04 6.68
CA ALA A 8 -0.41 -0.45 5.45
C ALA A 8 -0.04 -1.94 5.53
N THR A 9 0.53 -2.38 6.65
CA THR A 9 0.97 -3.78 6.84
C THR A 9 -0.21 -4.74 6.91
N SER A 10 -1.25 -4.41 7.69
CA SER A 10 -2.44 -5.27 7.82
C SER A 10 -3.18 -5.43 6.49
N VAL A 11 -3.37 -4.34 5.75
CA VAL A 11 -4.01 -4.38 4.42
C VAL A 11 -3.13 -5.14 3.41
N PHE A 12 -1.81 -4.91 3.41
CA PHE A 12 -0.88 -5.63 2.54
C PHE A 12 -0.95 -7.15 2.76
N ILE A 13 -0.91 -7.61 4.02
CA ILE A 13 -0.97 -9.04 4.33
C ILE A 13 -2.28 -9.66 3.83
N ILE A 14 -3.42 -9.02 4.13
CA ILE A 14 -4.74 -9.54 3.72
C ILE A 14 -4.85 -9.56 2.19
N ALA A 15 -4.46 -8.47 1.52
CA ALA A 15 -4.54 -8.36 0.06
C ALA A 15 -3.61 -9.35 -0.65
N PHE A 16 -2.40 -9.54 -0.15
CA PHE A 16 -1.44 -10.49 -0.73
C PHE A 16 -1.95 -11.95 -0.63
N ILE A 17 -2.67 -12.27 0.44
CA ILE A 17 -3.24 -13.61 0.64
C ILE A 17 -4.52 -13.78 -0.19
N ALA A 18 -5.44 -12.82 -0.14
CA ALA A 18 -6.84 -13.04 -0.48
C ALA A 18 -7.48 -12.03 -1.45
N ALA A 19 -6.74 -11.04 -1.96
CA ALA A 19 -7.34 -10.07 -2.89
C ALA A 19 -7.89 -10.76 -4.16
N PRO A 20 -9.06 -10.35 -4.65
CA PRO A 20 -9.59 -10.81 -5.94
C PRO A 20 -8.75 -10.26 -7.11
N PRO A 21 -9.04 -10.71 -8.34
CA PRO A 21 -8.38 -10.22 -9.54
C PRO A 21 -8.67 -8.72 -9.77
N VAL A 22 -7.67 -7.97 -10.23
CA VAL A 22 -7.72 -6.50 -10.37
C VAL A 22 -7.55 -6.07 -11.82
N ASP A 23 -8.40 -5.18 -12.31
CA ASP A 23 -8.34 -4.63 -13.69
C ASP A 23 -7.38 -3.43 -13.78
N ILE A 24 -6.07 -3.71 -13.82
CA ILE A 24 -5.02 -2.69 -13.84
C ILE A 24 -5.11 -1.75 -15.06
N ASP A 25 -5.43 -2.30 -16.23
CA ASP A 25 -5.41 -1.58 -17.49
C ASP A 25 -6.77 -0.92 -17.82
N GLY A 26 -7.79 -1.16 -16.99
CA GLY A 26 -9.12 -0.57 -17.19
C GLY A 26 -9.82 -1.06 -18.46
N ILE A 27 -9.41 -2.23 -18.97
CA ILE A 27 -9.93 -2.85 -20.20
C ILE A 27 -10.82 -4.06 -19.89
N HIS A 28 -11.19 -4.25 -18.63
CA HIS A 28 -11.95 -5.39 -18.12
C HIS A 28 -11.23 -6.74 -18.22
N GLU A 29 -9.89 -6.73 -18.15
CA GLU A 29 -9.05 -7.93 -18.13
C GLU A 29 -8.32 -8.05 -16.79
N PRO A 30 -8.97 -8.63 -15.76
CA PRO A 30 -8.43 -8.58 -14.41
C PRO A 30 -7.28 -9.57 -14.19
N ILE A 31 -6.26 -9.12 -13.48
CA ILE A 31 -5.02 -9.85 -13.21
C ILE A 31 -5.06 -10.43 -11.80
N PHE A 32 -4.74 -11.72 -11.70
CA PHE A 32 -4.58 -12.40 -10.42
C PHE A 32 -3.27 -11.97 -9.74
N GLY A 33 -3.34 -11.55 -8.47
CA GLY A 33 -2.16 -11.15 -7.68
C GLY A 33 -1.94 -11.97 -6.41
N SER A 34 -2.97 -12.60 -5.85
CA SER A 34 -2.92 -13.17 -4.49
C SER A 34 -2.71 -14.68 -4.43
N LEU A 35 -2.29 -15.16 -3.26
CA LEU A 35 -1.97 -16.58 -3.01
C LEU A 35 -3.18 -17.51 -3.18
N LEU A 36 -4.35 -17.13 -2.67
CA LEU A 36 -5.58 -17.92 -2.83
C LEU A 36 -5.99 -18.06 -4.30
N TYR A 37 -5.58 -17.11 -5.14
CA TYR A 37 -5.75 -17.16 -6.59
C TYR A 37 -4.54 -17.78 -7.33
N LYS A 38 -3.93 -18.80 -6.69
CA LYS A 38 -2.89 -19.67 -7.27
C LYS A 38 -1.58 -18.97 -7.62
N LYS A 39 -1.25 -17.86 -6.95
CA LYS A 39 0.10 -17.30 -6.97
C LYS A 39 0.96 -17.93 -5.88
N ASN A 40 2.28 -17.92 -6.10
CA ASN A 40 3.27 -18.30 -5.10
C ASN A 40 3.98 -17.04 -4.59
N VAL A 41 4.94 -17.17 -3.67
CA VAL A 41 5.65 -16.01 -3.09
C VAL A 41 6.41 -15.20 -4.14
N ILE A 42 6.84 -15.80 -5.25
CA ILE A 42 7.58 -15.13 -6.33
C ILE A 42 6.62 -14.42 -7.30
N SER A 43 5.50 -15.06 -7.62
CA SER A 43 4.52 -14.57 -8.61
C SER A 43 3.37 -13.77 -8.01
N GLY A 44 3.25 -13.76 -6.69
CA GLY A 44 2.26 -12.99 -5.96
C GLY A 44 2.64 -11.52 -5.90
N SER A 45 1.66 -10.64 -6.03
CA SER A 45 1.85 -9.20 -5.96
C SER A 45 0.54 -8.50 -5.61
N ILE A 46 0.65 -7.28 -5.08
CA ILE A 46 -0.47 -6.35 -5.03
C ILE A 46 -0.54 -5.66 -6.37
N ILE A 47 -1.62 -5.89 -7.11
CA ILE A 47 -1.82 -5.29 -8.43
C ILE A 47 -2.12 -3.80 -8.27
N PRO A 48 -1.46 -2.91 -9.04
CA PRO A 48 -1.73 -1.48 -9.03
C PRO A 48 -3.19 -1.11 -9.31
N THR A 49 -3.56 0.09 -8.85
CA THR A 49 -4.87 0.70 -9.10
C THR A 49 -5.11 0.88 -10.59
N SER A 50 -6.36 0.66 -11.01
CA SER A 50 -6.77 0.72 -12.42
C SER A 50 -6.45 2.07 -13.06
N ILE A 51 -5.96 2.06 -14.30
CA ILE A 51 -5.76 3.30 -15.07
C ILE A 51 -7.07 4.04 -15.39
N ALA A 52 -8.22 3.36 -15.29
CA ALA A 52 -9.53 3.99 -15.38
C ALA A 52 -9.77 5.02 -14.27
N ILE A 53 -9.13 4.84 -13.10
CA ILE A 53 -9.11 5.82 -12.00
C ILE A 53 -8.07 6.91 -12.26
N GLY A 54 -6.95 6.58 -12.89
CA GLY A 54 -5.87 7.53 -13.16
C GLY A 54 -5.22 8.05 -11.87
N PHE A 55 -5.22 9.38 -11.68
CA PHE A 55 -4.68 10.05 -10.49
C PHE A 55 -5.75 10.55 -9.52
N HIS A 56 -6.99 10.10 -9.69
CA HIS A 56 -8.05 10.42 -8.73
C HIS A 56 -7.80 9.69 -7.41
N PHE A 57 -8.11 10.36 -6.30
CA PHE A 57 -8.04 9.76 -4.97
C PHE A 57 -9.17 8.75 -4.82
N TYR A 58 -8.85 7.47 -4.58
CA TYR A 58 -9.84 6.38 -4.58
C TYR A 58 -9.94 5.66 -3.21
N PRO A 59 -10.48 6.35 -2.20
CA PRO A 59 -10.70 5.75 -0.88
C PRO A 59 -11.89 4.80 -0.89
N ILE A 60 -11.98 3.94 0.13
CA ILE A 60 -13.04 2.92 0.27
C ILE A 60 -14.46 3.52 0.21
N TRP A 61 -14.65 4.76 0.67
CA TRP A 61 -15.96 5.42 0.68
C TRP A 61 -16.35 6.10 -0.63
N GLU A 62 -15.46 6.13 -1.63
CA GLU A 62 -15.78 6.66 -2.96
C GLU A 62 -16.50 5.61 -3.83
N THR A 63 -16.48 4.34 -3.41
CA THR A 63 -17.04 3.23 -4.18
C THR A 63 -18.44 2.87 -3.72
N ALA A 64 -19.22 2.25 -4.61
CA ALA A 64 -20.54 1.76 -4.26
C ALA A 64 -20.49 0.50 -3.37
N SER A 65 -19.38 -0.25 -3.42
CA SER A 65 -19.15 -1.46 -2.63
C SER A 65 -17.67 -1.76 -2.39
N VAL A 66 -17.40 -2.64 -1.43
CA VAL A 66 -16.05 -3.17 -1.19
C VAL A 66 -15.57 -4.02 -2.37
N ASP A 67 -16.46 -4.76 -3.04
CA ASP A 67 -16.11 -5.60 -4.18
C ASP A 67 -15.62 -4.75 -5.37
N GLU A 68 -16.29 -3.63 -5.64
CA GLU A 68 -15.85 -2.65 -6.65
C GLU A 68 -14.49 -2.03 -6.29
N TRP A 69 -14.30 -1.68 -5.02
CA TRP A 69 -13.03 -1.15 -4.54
C TRP A 69 -11.88 -2.14 -4.74
N LEU A 70 -12.13 -3.42 -4.46
CA LEU A 70 -11.16 -4.49 -4.68
C LEU A 70 -10.89 -4.73 -6.17
N TYR A 71 -11.93 -4.75 -7.01
CA TYR A 71 -11.79 -4.95 -8.46
C TYR A 71 -10.92 -3.88 -9.13
N ASN A 72 -11.02 -2.63 -8.68
CA ASN A 72 -10.27 -1.51 -9.23
C ASN A 72 -8.88 -1.29 -8.59
N GLY A 73 -8.45 -2.18 -7.68
CA GLY A 73 -7.11 -2.11 -7.09
C GLY A 73 -6.97 -1.03 -6.01
N GLY A 74 -8.05 -0.70 -5.32
CA GLY A 74 -8.05 0.23 -4.19
C GLY A 74 -7.06 -0.09 -3.06
N PRO A 75 -6.78 -1.37 -2.72
CA PRO A 75 -5.75 -1.70 -1.72
C PRO A 75 -4.36 -1.13 -2.05
N TYR A 76 -4.00 -1.03 -3.33
CA TYR A 76 -2.69 -0.52 -3.74
C TYR A 76 -2.49 0.94 -3.33
N GLU A 77 -3.43 1.81 -3.69
CA GLU A 77 -3.36 3.23 -3.34
C GLU A 77 -3.34 3.43 -1.82
N LEU A 78 -4.20 2.72 -1.08
CA LEU A 78 -4.24 2.78 0.38
C LEU A 78 -2.88 2.41 0.98
N ILE A 79 -2.29 1.29 0.56
CA ILE A 79 -0.99 0.81 1.07
C ILE A 79 0.09 1.83 0.77
N VAL A 80 0.20 2.29 -0.49
CA VAL A 80 1.27 3.22 -0.91
C VAL A 80 1.20 4.53 -0.13
N LEU A 81 0.02 5.15 -0.02
CA LEU A 81 -0.14 6.43 0.68
C LEU A 81 0.19 6.32 2.17
N HIS A 82 -0.32 5.28 2.85
CA HIS A 82 -0.04 5.05 4.26
C HIS A 82 1.42 4.69 4.52
N PHE A 83 2.03 3.91 3.62
CA PHE A 83 3.43 3.53 3.71
C PHE A 83 4.36 4.75 3.53
N LEU A 84 4.13 5.58 2.51
CA LEU A 84 4.92 6.79 2.25
C LEU A 84 4.88 7.77 3.43
N LEU A 85 3.71 7.99 4.01
CA LEU A 85 3.58 8.80 5.24
C LEU A 85 4.29 8.13 6.42
N GLY A 86 4.20 6.80 6.51
CA GLY A 86 4.89 6.00 7.52
C GLY A 86 6.41 6.16 7.48
N VAL A 87 7.03 6.01 6.32
CA VAL A 87 8.49 6.11 6.13
C VAL A 87 8.99 7.56 6.27
N ALA A 88 8.21 8.55 5.82
CA ALA A 88 8.54 9.96 6.06
C ALA A 88 8.58 10.29 7.57
N CYS A 89 7.62 9.78 8.35
CA CYS A 89 7.66 9.90 9.80
C CYS A 89 8.79 9.07 10.43
N TYR A 90 9.13 7.91 9.86
CA TYR A 90 10.23 7.07 10.37
C TYR A 90 11.58 7.79 10.24
N MET A 91 11.84 8.44 9.10
CA MET A 91 12.99 9.33 8.91
C MET A 91 13.08 10.41 10.00
N GLY A 92 11.95 11.08 10.28
CA GLY A 92 11.89 12.07 11.36
C GLY A 92 12.15 11.48 12.76
N HIS A 93 11.68 10.26 13.00
CA HIS A 93 11.91 9.54 14.26
C HIS A 93 13.39 9.18 14.46
N GLU A 94 14.13 8.82 13.41
CA GLU A 94 15.58 8.58 13.50
C GLU A 94 16.34 9.84 13.93
N TRP A 95 15.95 11.00 13.40
CA TRP A 95 16.48 12.28 13.82
C TRP A 95 16.11 12.61 15.28
N GLU A 96 14.84 12.44 15.66
CA GLU A 96 14.34 12.71 17.02
C GLU A 96 15.09 11.89 18.07
N LEU A 97 15.32 10.60 17.81
CA LEU A 97 16.08 9.72 18.69
C LEU A 97 17.55 10.17 18.79
N SER A 98 18.17 10.51 17.66
CA SER A 98 19.54 11.00 17.62
C SER A 98 19.69 12.28 18.46
N PHE A 99 18.71 13.18 18.36
CA PHE A 99 18.66 14.40 19.17
C PHE A 99 18.52 14.10 20.67
N CYS A 100 17.59 13.23 21.05
CA CYS A 100 17.37 12.83 22.45
C CYS A 100 18.62 12.19 23.09
N LEU A 101 19.41 11.47 22.30
CA LEU A 101 20.64 10.80 22.76
C LEU A 101 21.91 11.66 22.61
N GLY A 102 21.81 12.88 22.05
CA GLY A 102 22.97 13.74 21.80
C GLY A 102 23.93 13.20 20.73
N MET A 103 23.43 12.36 19.81
CA MET A 103 24.20 11.79 18.69
C MET A 103 24.25 12.75 17.49
N GLY A 104 25.13 12.47 16.52
CA GLY A 104 25.13 13.19 15.25
C GLY A 104 23.83 12.97 14.45
N PRO A 105 23.20 14.00 13.87
CA PRO A 105 21.84 13.93 13.31
C PRO A 105 21.76 13.33 11.88
N TRP A 106 22.82 12.69 11.40
CA TRP A 106 22.98 12.39 9.97
C TRP A 106 22.41 11.04 9.52
N ILE A 107 21.94 10.21 10.46
CA ILE A 107 21.33 8.91 10.14
C ILE A 107 20.08 9.12 9.25
N ALA A 108 19.20 10.05 9.63
CA ALA A 108 18.00 10.39 8.90
C ALA A 108 18.24 11.00 7.51
N VAL A 109 19.44 11.51 7.22
CA VAL A 109 19.79 12.09 5.91
C VAL A 109 20.26 11.01 4.94
N ALA A 110 20.82 9.91 5.46
CA ALA A 110 21.23 8.77 4.65
C ALA A 110 20.03 7.85 4.31
N TYR A 111 19.00 7.86 5.14
CA TYR A 111 17.71 7.19 4.93
C TYR A 111 16.86 7.93 3.90
#